data_AF-W4S4M4-F1
#
_entry.id   AF-W4S4M4-F1
#
_cell.length_a   1.000
_cell.length_b   1.000
_cell.length_c   1.000
_cell.angle_alpha   90.00
_cell.angle_beta   90.00
_cell.angle_gamma   90.00
#
_symmetry.space_group_name_H-M   'P 1'
#
loop_
_entity.id
_entity.type
_entity.pdbx_description
1 polymer ?
#
loop_
_entity_poly.entity_id
_entity_poly.type
_entity_poly.pdbx_seq_one_letter_code
_entity_poly.pdbx_strand_id
1 'polypeptide(L)'
;MRISEHVAFYGDFGIGLTREWAQANGINPIMYMAGENEVTRSFRLIGEHAFKLANEDAKEAALHTVRYLIAHAKPVEGRMWIDGDPIQKIFYQESEWQYVPKKSTHFPDYLQKVEYDDMEEREIKNNLTKSHACIKFSPRDIRYIFVKEDSDIPDVVNFIMSELDQYSGSDQKILTARVLSLEALAGDL
;
A
#
# COMPACT_ATOMS: atom_id res chain seq x y z
N MET A 1 1.78 -10.83 -9.51
CA MET A 1 2.80 -9.79 -9.75
C MET A 1 3.78 -10.28 -10.80
N ARG A 2 3.97 -9.52 -11.88
CA ARG A 2 5.09 -9.74 -12.80
C ARG A 2 6.29 -8.96 -12.25
N ILE A 3 7.26 -9.67 -11.70
CA ILE A 3 8.36 -9.06 -10.92
C ILE A 3 9.16 -8.08 -11.80
N SER A 4 9.49 -8.46 -13.03
CA SER A 4 10.26 -7.63 -13.96
C SER A 4 9.58 -6.29 -14.29
N GLU A 5 8.29 -6.31 -14.64
CA GLU A 5 7.51 -5.08 -14.91
C GLU A 5 7.35 -4.20 -13.67
N HIS A 6 7.25 -4.81 -12.48
CA HIS A 6 7.13 -4.08 -11.22
C HIS A 6 8.45 -3.40 -10.84
N VAL A 7 9.57 -4.13 -10.93
CA VAL A 7 10.92 -3.64 -10.67
C VAL A 7 11.29 -2.51 -11.62
N ALA A 8 11.07 -2.69 -12.93
CA ALA A 8 11.35 -1.66 -13.93
C ALA A 8 10.56 -0.35 -13.71
N PHE A 9 9.45 -0.43 -12.98
CA PHE A 9 8.56 0.71 -12.74
C PHE A 9 8.78 1.38 -11.37
N TYR A 10 8.90 0.59 -10.30
CA TYR A 10 8.97 1.09 -8.92
C TYR A 10 10.39 1.12 -8.34
N GLY A 11 11.34 0.42 -8.96
CA GLY A 11 12.74 0.38 -8.56
C GLY A 11 13.23 -1.00 -8.13
N ASP A 12 14.53 -1.05 -7.84
CA ASP A 12 15.29 -2.29 -7.67
C ASP A 12 15.46 -2.72 -6.20
N PHE A 13 14.75 -2.08 -5.26
CA PHE A 13 14.81 -2.40 -3.83
C PHE A 13 13.41 -2.65 -3.27
N GLY A 14 13.28 -3.58 -2.33
CA GLY A 14 11.97 -3.88 -1.74
C GLY A 14 12.02 -4.73 -0.48
N ILE A 15 10.97 -4.64 0.33
CA ILE A 15 10.78 -5.49 1.51
C ILE A 15 9.49 -6.28 1.29
N GLY A 16 9.60 -7.60 1.22
CA GLY A 16 8.45 -8.50 1.16
C GLY A 16 8.04 -8.92 2.56
N LEU A 17 6.83 -8.55 2.99
CA LEU A 17 6.27 -8.95 4.28
C LEU A 17 5.47 -10.26 4.17
N THR A 18 5.30 -10.96 5.29
CA THR A 18 4.51 -12.20 5.35
C THR A 18 3.01 -11.91 5.18
N ARG A 19 2.28 -12.88 4.61
CA ARG A 19 0.83 -12.74 4.44
C ARG A 19 0.11 -12.77 5.79
N GLU A 20 0.63 -13.55 6.72
CA GLU A 20 0.13 -13.70 8.07
C GLU A 20 0.19 -12.36 8.81
N TRP A 21 1.31 -11.63 8.70
CA TRP A 21 1.41 -10.27 9.25
C TRP A 21 0.41 -9.32 8.58
N ALA A 22 0.30 -9.37 7.25
CA ALA A 22 -0.62 -8.49 6.52
C ALA A 22 -2.07 -8.70 6.97
N GLN A 23 -2.52 -9.96 7.04
CA GLN A 23 -3.87 -10.33 7.50
C GLN A 23 -4.11 -9.94 8.96
N ALA A 24 -3.15 -10.18 9.84
CA ALA A 24 -3.25 -9.80 11.25
C ALA A 24 -3.39 -8.28 11.45
N ASN A 25 -2.88 -7.48 10.51
CA ASN A 25 -2.98 -6.01 10.52
C ASN A 25 -4.15 -5.47 9.66
N GLY A 26 -5.05 -6.34 9.20
CA GLY A 26 -6.23 -5.94 8.42
C GLY A 26 -5.91 -5.49 6.99
N ILE A 27 -4.70 -5.76 6.50
CA ILE A 27 -4.32 -5.55 5.11
C ILE A 27 -4.97 -6.64 4.27
N ASN A 28 -5.63 -6.25 3.19
CA ASN A 28 -6.33 -7.17 2.30
C ASN A 28 -5.97 -6.90 0.83
N PRO A 29 -6.04 -7.93 -0.04
CA PRO A 29 -6.05 -7.71 -1.48
C PRO A 29 -7.18 -6.74 -1.85
N ILE A 30 -6.89 -5.81 -2.75
CA ILE A 30 -7.92 -4.88 -3.24
C ILE A 30 -8.82 -5.54 -4.29
N MET A 31 -10.00 -4.96 -4.49
CA MET A 31 -10.93 -5.35 -5.53
C MET A 31 -10.60 -4.63 -6.84
N TYR A 32 -10.24 -5.39 -7.86
CA TYR A 32 -10.04 -4.84 -9.20
C TYR A 32 -11.36 -4.88 -10.00
N MET A 33 -11.75 -3.73 -10.54
CA MET A 33 -12.99 -3.58 -11.33
C MET A 33 -12.67 -3.34 -12.80
N ALA A 34 -13.21 -4.20 -13.68
CA ALA A 34 -12.97 -4.13 -15.11
C ALA A 34 -13.94 -3.17 -15.81
N GLY A 35 -13.56 -1.92 -16.02
CA GLY A 35 -14.34 -0.95 -16.78
C GLY A 35 -15.78 -0.75 -16.27
N GLU A 36 -16.67 -0.37 -17.18
CA GLU A 36 -18.10 -0.20 -16.90
C GLU A 36 -18.82 -1.55 -16.93
N ASN A 37 -19.32 -1.98 -15.76
CA ASN A 37 -20.07 -3.22 -15.59
C ASN A 37 -21.01 -3.10 -14.37
N GLU A 38 -21.80 -4.15 -14.09
CA GLU A 38 -22.76 -4.14 -12.99
C GLU A 38 -22.14 -4.06 -11.59
N VAL A 39 -20.90 -4.53 -11.39
CA VAL A 39 -20.15 -4.33 -10.14
C VAL A 39 -19.79 -2.85 -9.97
N THR A 40 -19.15 -2.25 -10.98
CA THR A 40 -18.81 -0.81 -10.96
C THR A 40 -20.06 0.07 -10.77
N ARG A 41 -21.16 -0.30 -11.44
CA ARG A 41 -22.46 0.35 -11.28
C ARG A 41 -23.00 0.20 -9.86
N SER A 42 -22.91 -0.99 -9.28
CA SER A 42 -23.36 -1.23 -7.90
C SER A 42 -22.58 -0.39 -6.90
N PHE A 43 -21.27 -0.25 -7.05
CA PHE A 43 -20.46 0.65 -6.21
C PHE A 43 -20.96 2.09 -6.25
N ARG A 44 -21.29 2.63 -7.44
CA ARG A 44 -21.88 3.97 -7.58
C ARG A 44 -23.24 4.07 -6.92
N LEU A 45 -24.12 3.09 -7.16
CA LEU A 45 -25.47 3.06 -6.63
C LEU A 45 -25.50 3.00 -5.10
N ILE A 46 -24.59 2.26 -4.46
CA ILE A 46 -24.51 2.21 -2.99
C ILE A 46 -24.21 3.62 -2.45
N GLY A 47 -23.30 4.37 -3.07
CA GLY A 47 -23.05 5.77 -2.73
C GLY A 47 -24.30 6.63 -2.90
N GLU A 48 -24.99 6.54 -4.05
CA GLU A 48 -26.24 7.27 -4.30
C GLU A 48 -27.35 6.92 -3.29
N HIS A 49 -27.47 5.66 -2.89
CA HIS A 49 -28.42 5.21 -1.88
C HIS A 49 -28.10 5.81 -0.51
N ALA A 50 -26.81 5.84 -0.13
CA ALA A 50 -26.37 6.50 1.09
C ALA A 50 -26.75 7.99 1.10
N PHE A 51 -26.54 8.71 -0.02
CA PHE A 51 -26.91 10.12 -0.15
C PHE A 51 -28.41 10.42 -0.04
N LYS A 52 -29.28 9.43 -0.32
CA LYS A 52 -30.74 9.59 -0.27
C LYS A 52 -31.32 9.37 1.14
N LEU A 53 -30.51 8.98 2.12
CA LEU A 53 -30.96 8.80 3.49
C LEU A 53 -31.37 10.16 4.10
N ALA A 54 -32.58 10.23 4.64
CA ALA A 54 -33.15 11.46 5.21
C ALA A 54 -32.54 11.82 6.57
N ASN A 55 -32.07 10.84 7.32
CA ASN A 55 -31.39 11.06 8.59
C ASN A 55 -29.90 11.31 8.32
N GLU A 56 -29.39 12.48 8.71
CA GLU A 56 -28.01 12.88 8.40
C GLU A 56 -26.95 12.01 9.11
N ASP A 57 -27.20 11.54 10.33
CA ASP A 57 -26.26 10.64 11.03
C ASP A 57 -26.16 9.28 10.32
N ALA A 58 -27.29 8.72 9.89
CA ALA A 58 -27.34 7.48 9.13
C ALA A 58 -26.70 7.64 7.74
N LYS A 59 -26.93 8.78 7.09
CA LYS A 59 -26.29 9.15 5.82
C LYS A 59 -24.78 9.20 5.95
N GLU A 60 -24.24 9.92 6.92
CA GLU A 60 -22.80 9.99 7.11
C GLU A 60 -22.19 8.63 7.47
N ALA A 61 -22.85 7.85 8.35
CA ALA A 61 -22.39 6.49 8.66
C ALA A 61 -22.34 5.59 7.41
N ALA A 62 -23.34 5.68 6.54
CA ALA A 62 -23.37 4.96 5.28
C ALA A 62 -22.26 5.45 4.33
N LEU A 63 -22.08 6.76 4.18
CA LEU A 63 -21.03 7.33 3.34
C LEU A 63 -19.63 6.94 3.81
N HIS A 64 -19.36 6.92 5.12
CA HIS A 64 -18.11 6.41 5.68
C HIS A 64 -17.85 4.95 5.29
N THR A 65 -18.89 4.11 5.32
CA THR A 65 -18.77 2.69 4.94
C THR A 65 -18.48 2.55 3.44
N VAL A 66 -19.16 3.32 2.60
CA VAL A 66 -18.94 3.34 1.15
C VAL A 66 -17.54 3.83 0.80
N ARG A 67 -17.08 4.92 1.41
CA ARG A 67 -15.73 5.47 1.22
C ARG A 67 -14.67 4.42 1.57
N TYR A 68 -14.84 3.69 2.67
CA TYR A 68 -13.92 2.62 3.05
C TYR A 68 -13.87 1.49 2.01
N LEU A 69 -15.03 1.06 1.47
CA LEU A 69 -15.06 0.05 0.41
C LEU A 69 -14.42 0.54 -0.89
N ILE A 70 -14.66 1.79 -1.28
CA ILE A 70 -14.06 2.41 -2.46
C ILE A 70 -12.54 2.52 -2.30
N ALA A 71 -12.04 2.84 -1.11
CA ALA A 71 -10.62 2.89 -0.83
C ALA A 71 -9.90 1.54 -1.02
N HIS A 72 -10.64 0.42 -0.99
CA HIS A 72 -10.15 -0.93 -1.30
C HIS A 72 -10.52 -1.40 -2.71
N ALA A 73 -10.84 -0.49 -3.62
CA ALA A 73 -11.19 -0.80 -4.99
C ALA A 73 -10.37 0.04 -5.98
N LYS A 74 -9.97 -0.56 -7.09
CA LYS A 74 -9.17 0.09 -8.14
C LYS A 74 -9.62 -0.40 -9.52
N PRO A 75 -9.62 0.43 -10.57
CA PRO A 75 -9.86 -0.07 -11.91
C PRO A 75 -8.74 -1.05 -12.31
N VAL A 76 -9.04 -2.00 -13.19
CA VAL A 76 -8.04 -2.94 -13.74
C VAL A 76 -6.90 -2.21 -14.48
N GLU A 77 -7.23 -1.12 -15.14
CA GLU A 77 -6.31 -0.25 -15.88
C GLU A 77 -6.78 1.20 -15.83
N GLY A 78 -5.87 2.15 -16.03
CA GLY A 78 -6.18 3.56 -16.06
C GLY A 78 -4.95 4.44 -16.22
N ARG A 79 -5.11 5.73 -15.94
CA ARG A 79 -4.01 6.70 -15.99
C ARG A 79 -3.54 7.02 -14.59
N MET A 80 -2.23 7.13 -14.43
CA MET A 80 -1.59 7.68 -13.24
C MET A 80 -0.69 8.84 -13.65
N TRP A 81 -0.49 9.79 -12.75
CA TRP A 81 0.36 10.95 -12.98
C TRP A 81 1.70 10.72 -12.29
N ILE A 82 2.79 10.73 -13.04
CA ILE A 82 4.17 10.68 -12.53
C ILE A 82 4.89 11.91 -13.05
N ASP A 83 5.47 12.70 -12.15
CA ASP A 83 6.24 13.92 -12.49
C ASP A 83 5.47 14.90 -13.41
N GLY A 84 4.14 14.92 -13.30
CA GLY A 84 3.25 15.76 -14.11
C GLY A 84 2.77 15.13 -15.41
N ASP A 85 3.28 13.96 -15.79
CA ASP A 85 2.92 13.27 -17.03
C ASP A 85 1.91 12.13 -16.78
N PRO A 86 0.83 12.03 -17.58
CA PRO A 86 -0.12 10.94 -17.48
C PRO A 86 0.42 9.71 -18.21
N ILE A 87 0.57 8.61 -17.48
CA ILE A 87 0.99 7.32 -18.04
C ILE A 87 -0.13 6.29 -17.90
N GLN A 88 -0.27 5.44 -18.91
CA GLN A 88 -1.21 4.33 -18.88
C GLN A 88 -0.63 3.20 -18.03
N LYS A 89 -1.44 2.64 -17.13
CA LYS A 89 -1.04 1.58 -16.20
C LYS A 89 -2.09 0.48 -16.14
N ILE A 90 -1.64 -0.77 -16.10
CA ILE A 90 -2.47 -1.94 -15.81
C ILE A 90 -2.32 -2.25 -14.31
N PHE A 91 -3.15 -1.62 -13.48
CA PHE A 91 -3.10 -1.75 -12.02
C PHE A 91 -3.31 -3.18 -11.53
N TYR A 92 -4.04 -4.01 -12.28
CA TYR A 92 -4.26 -5.42 -11.92
C TYR A 92 -2.96 -6.22 -11.76
N GLN A 93 -1.90 -5.83 -12.50
CA GLN A 93 -0.60 -6.51 -12.42
C GLN A 93 0.15 -6.27 -11.10
N GLU A 94 -0.20 -5.21 -10.37
CA GLU A 94 0.41 -4.86 -9.09
C GLU A 94 0.06 -5.89 -8.00
N SER A 95 -1.06 -6.62 -8.15
CA SER A 95 -1.51 -7.59 -7.14
C SER A 95 -1.54 -6.97 -5.74
N GLU A 96 -2.05 -5.74 -5.65
CA GLU A 96 -1.92 -4.83 -4.53
C GLU A 96 -2.67 -5.34 -3.28
N TRP A 97 -2.01 -5.19 -2.13
CA TRP A 97 -2.58 -5.38 -0.81
C TRP A 97 -2.56 -4.03 -0.11
N GLN A 98 -3.70 -3.60 0.42
CA GLN A 98 -3.85 -2.25 0.92
C GLN A 98 -4.29 -2.23 2.38
N TYR A 99 -3.63 -1.35 3.14
CA TYR A 99 -4.07 -0.91 4.45
C TYR A 99 -4.73 0.46 4.30
N VAL A 100 -5.94 0.61 4.84
CA VAL A 100 -6.62 1.91 4.90
C VAL A 100 -6.92 2.21 6.37
N PRO A 101 -6.35 3.29 6.95
CA PRO A 101 -6.62 3.65 8.32
C PRO A 101 -8.07 4.13 8.45
N LYS A 102 -8.74 3.69 9.53
CA LYS A 102 -10.10 4.17 9.84
C LYS A 102 -10.02 5.61 10.36
N LYS A 103 -11.06 6.41 10.09
CA LYS A 103 -11.16 7.77 10.65
C LYS A 103 -10.87 7.77 12.15
N SER A 104 -10.20 8.80 12.61
CA SER A 104 -9.91 9.00 14.02
C SER A 104 -10.19 10.44 14.41
N THR A 105 -9.97 10.77 15.68
CA THR A 105 -9.96 12.17 16.14
C THR A 105 -8.84 13.00 15.53
N HIS A 106 -7.82 12.36 14.93
CA HIS A 106 -6.64 13.03 14.39
C HIS A 106 -6.73 13.29 12.88
N PHE A 107 -7.48 12.47 12.14
CA PHE A 107 -7.58 12.59 10.68
C PHE A 107 -8.93 12.03 10.15
N PRO A 108 -9.46 12.61 9.07
CA PRO A 108 -10.69 12.13 8.42
C PRO A 108 -10.43 10.84 7.61
N ASP A 109 -11.49 10.17 7.15
CA ASP A 109 -11.40 9.00 6.26
C ASP A 109 -11.16 9.37 4.78
N TYR A 110 -11.22 10.64 4.41
CA TYR A 110 -10.92 11.12 3.05
C TYR A 110 -10.48 12.60 3.07
N LEU A 111 -9.86 13.03 1.97
CA LEU A 111 -9.60 14.44 1.68
C LEU A 111 -10.45 14.88 0.50
N GLN A 112 -10.96 16.11 0.56
CA GLN A 112 -11.53 16.75 -0.62
C GLN A 112 -10.42 17.06 -1.62
N LYS A 113 -10.79 17.17 -2.90
CA LYS A 113 -9.81 17.45 -3.96
C LYS A 113 -9.01 18.74 -3.72
N VAL A 114 -9.67 19.78 -3.22
CA VAL A 114 -9.01 21.06 -2.89
C VAL A 114 -7.95 20.90 -1.80
N GLU A 115 -8.23 20.10 -0.77
CA GLU A 115 -7.28 19.82 0.32
C GLU A 115 -6.14 18.90 -0.16
N TYR A 116 -6.44 17.95 -1.05
CA TYR A 116 -5.44 17.02 -1.59
C TYR A 116 -4.47 17.69 -2.57
N ASP A 117 -4.97 18.64 -3.37
CA ASP A 117 -4.17 19.38 -4.34
C ASP A 117 -3.29 20.44 -3.64
N ASP A 118 -3.65 20.87 -2.43
CA ASP A 118 -2.82 21.71 -1.57
C ASP A 118 -1.68 20.89 -0.94
N MET A 119 -0.44 21.27 -1.24
CA MET A 119 0.75 20.54 -0.79
C MET A 119 0.95 20.63 0.73
N GLU A 120 0.68 21.78 1.34
CA GLU A 120 0.89 22.01 2.76
C GLU A 120 -0.14 21.25 3.58
N GLU A 121 -1.42 21.34 3.20
CA GLU A 121 -2.50 20.58 3.83
C GLU A 121 -2.25 19.06 3.68
N ARG A 122 -1.89 18.59 2.48
CA ARG A 122 -1.59 17.17 2.27
C ARG A 122 -0.44 16.70 3.16
N GLU A 123 0.62 17.49 3.32
CA GLU A 123 1.75 17.14 4.18
C GLU A 123 1.35 17.10 5.66
N ILE A 124 0.52 18.03 6.13
CA ILE A 124 -0.04 18.00 7.49
C ILE A 124 -0.81 16.70 7.72
N LYS A 125 -1.70 16.31 6.79
CA LYS A 125 -2.52 15.09 6.92
C LYS A 125 -1.65 13.82 6.85
N ASN A 126 -0.63 13.80 6.00
CA ASN A 126 0.35 12.70 5.94
C ASN A 126 1.10 12.52 7.27
N ASN A 127 1.51 13.62 7.91
CA ASN A 127 2.20 13.55 9.19
C ASN A 127 1.28 13.07 10.33
N LEU A 128 0.00 13.45 10.29
CA LEU A 128 -1.01 12.96 11.24
C LEU A 128 -1.27 11.45 11.06
N THR A 129 -1.46 10.98 9.84
CA THR A 129 -1.67 9.53 9.59
C THR A 129 -0.40 8.73 9.91
N LYS A 130 0.79 9.24 9.60
CA LYS A 130 2.07 8.63 9.99
C LYS A 130 2.20 8.48 11.51
N SER A 131 1.80 9.50 12.28
CA SER A 131 1.95 9.51 13.74
C SER A 131 0.90 8.64 14.44
N HIS A 132 -0.31 8.53 13.88
CA HIS A 132 -1.45 7.92 14.56
C HIS A 132 -1.97 6.61 13.95
N ALA A 133 -1.52 6.24 12.76
CA ALA A 133 -2.03 5.08 12.04
C ALA A 133 -0.96 4.20 11.36
N CYS A 134 0.33 4.50 11.54
CA CYS A 134 1.41 3.68 11.01
C CYS A 134 1.45 2.31 11.73
N ILE A 135 1.30 1.24 10.95
CA ILE A 135 1.43 -0.13 11.42
C ILE A 135 2.90 -0.54 11.49
N LYS A 136 3.26 -1.28 12.54
CA LYS A 136 4.63 -1.70 12.79
C LYS A 136 4.83 -3.16 12.39
N PHE A 137 6.03 -3.48 11.93
CA PHE A 137 6.47 -4.85 11.68
C PHE A 137 7.83 -5.08 12.33
N SER A 138 8.22 -6.34 12.44
CA SER A 138 9.48 -6.80 13.01
C SER A 138 10.24 -7.67 12.01
N PRO A 139 11.52 -8.01 12.27
CA PRO A 139 12.28 -8.95 11.42
C PRO A 139 11.55 -10.27 11.14
N ARG A 140 10.72 -10.75 12.07
CA ARG A 140 9.97 -12.01 11.91
C ARG A 140 8.89 -11.93 10.84
N ASP A 141 8.37 -10.73 10.61
CA ASP A 141 7.32 -10.45 9.63
C ASP A 141 7.88 -10.22 8.23
N ILE A 142 9.19 -10.08 8.08
CA ILE A 142 9.85 -9.89 6.79
C ILE A 142 10.13 -11.25 6.16
N ARG A 143 9.62 -11.50 4.97
CA ARG A 143 9.88 -12.70 4.20
C ARG A 143 11.12 -12.57 3.30
N TYR A 144 11.29 -11.41 2.67
CA TYR A 144 12.39 -11.13 1.73
C TYR A 144 12.83 -9.67 1.86
N ILE A 145 14.13 -9.41 1.66
CA ILE A 145 14.67 -8.09 1.36
C ILE A 145 15.30 -8.18 -0.01
N PHE A 146 14.79 -7.41 -0.97
CA PHE A 146 15.32 -7.36 -2.33
C PHE A 146 16.30 -6.19 -2.46
N VAL A 147 17.47 -6.48 -3.01
CA VAL A 147 18.46 -5.50 -3.44
C VAL A 147 18.68 -5.63 -4.95
N LYS A 148 19.31 -4.64 -5.57
CA LYS A 148 19.49 -4.63 -7.02
C LYS A 148 20.47 -5.71 -7.47
N GLU A 149 21.68 -5.67 -6.94
CA GLU A 149 22.82 -6.53 -7.32
C GLU A 149 23.50 -7.13 -6.08
N ASP A 150 24.30 -8.18 -6.27
CA ASP A 150 24.98 -8.86 -5.16
C ASP A 150 25.93 -7.92 -4.39
N SER A 151 26.48 -6.90 -5.07
CA SER A 151 27.31 -5.85 -4.46
C SER A 151 26.60 -5.02 -3.41
N ASP A 152 25.26 -4.94 -3.42
CA ASP A 152 24.48 -4.19 -2.43
C ASP A 152 24.24 -4.98 -1.12
N ILE A 153 24.41 -6.31 -1.16
CA ILE A 153 24.13 -7.18 -0.01
C ILE A 153 24.97 -6.78 1.21
N PRO A 154 26.30 -6.55 1.12
CA PRO A 154 27.11 -6.18 2.27
C PRO A 154 26.60 -4.93 3.00
N ASP A 155 26.13 -3.91 2.29
CA ASP A 155 25.66 -2.67 2.90
C ASP A 155 24.36 -2.87 3.68
N VAL A 156 23.41 -3.63 3.11
CA VAL A 156 22.18 -4.00 3.81
C VAL A 156 22.47 -4.89 5.02
N VAL A 157 23.40 -5.83 4.90
CA VAL A 157 23.81 -6.69 6.03
C VAL A 157 24.49 -5.88 7.13
N ASN A 158 25.37 -4.95 6.77
CA ASN A 158 26.00 -4.04 7.72
C ASN A 158 24.95 -3.21 8.45
N PHE A 159 23.96 -2.66 7.75
CA PHE A 159 22.83 -1.95 8.35
C PHE A 159 22.06 -2.85 9.34
N ILE A 160 21.70 -4.07 8.95
CA ILE A 160 20.99 -5.01 9.83
C ILE A 160 21.78 -5.30 11.12
N MET A 161 23.10 -5.44 11.01
CA MET A 161 23.94 -5.80 12.16
C MET A 161 24.27 -4.61 13.07
N SER A 162 24.31 -3.39 12.53
CA SER A 162 24.73 -2.19 13.26
C SER A 162 23.57 -1.33 13.75
N GLU A 163 22.52 -1.16 12.94
CA GLU A 163 21.43 -0.22 13.21
C GLU A 163 20.16 -0.89 13.75
N LEU A 164 20.12 -2.22 13.77
CA LEU A 164 18.99 -3.01 14.28
C LEU A 164 19.35 -3.80 15.55
N ASP A 165 20.22 -3.24 16.40
CA ASP A 165 20.76 -3.86 17.63
C ASP A 165 19.71 -4.09 18.73
N GLN A 166 18.55 -3.44 18.62
CA GLN A 166 17.38 -3.69 19.47
C GLN A 166 16.77 -5.08 19.27
N TYR A 167 17.06 -5.77 18.16
CA TYR A 167 16.61 -7.13 17.90
C TYR A 167 17.66 -8.17 18.28
N SER A 168 17.22 -9.39 18.59
CA SER A 168 18.15 -10.44 18.98
C SER A 168 19.12 -10.78 17.84
N GLY A 169 20.35 -11.15 18.18
CA GLY A 169 21.33 -11.59 17.17
C GLY A 169 20.84 -12.80 16.36
N SER A 170 19.88 -13.59 16.86
CA SER A 170 19.22 -14.64 16.08
C SER A 170 18.27 -14.06 15.03
N ASP A 171 17.45 -13.06 15.40
CA ASP A 171 16.52 -12.41 14.48
C ASP A 171 17.30 -11.66 13.37
N GLN A 172 18.39 -10.98 13.73
CA GLN A 172 19.29 -10.32 12.77
C GLN A 172 19.89 -11.31 11.76
N LYS A 173 20.42 -12.44 12.23
CA LYS A 173 20.98 -13.49 11.35
C LYS A 173 19.95 -14.06 10.39
N ILE A 174 18.73 -14.31 10.88
CA ILE A 174 17.62 -14.77 10.03
C ILE A 174 17.28 -13.71 8.99
N LEU A 175 17.28 -12.42 9.36
CA LEU A 175 16.97 -11.34 8.45
C LEU A 175 18.04 -11.18 7.36
N THR A 176 19.32 -11.26 7.71
CA THR A 176 20.43 -11.28 6.76
C THR A 176 20.28 -12.43 5.75
N ALA A 177 19.86 -13.61 6.20
CA ALA A 177 19.61 -14.75 5.32
C ALA A 177 18.39 -14.57 4.37
N ARG A 178 17.62 -13.49 4.52
CA ARG A 178 16.48 -13.14 3.66
C ARG A 178 16.81 -12.05 2.63
N VAL A 179 18.04 -11.57 2.58
CA VAL A 179 18.50 -10.60 1.57
C VAL A 179 18.81 -11.33 0.27
N LEU A 180 18.20 -10.88 -0.83
CA LEU A 180 18.28 -11.48 -2.15
C LEU A 180 18.53 -10.38 -3.20
N SER A 181 19.44 -10.62 -4.15
CA SER A 181 19.58 -9.73 -5.30
C SER A 181 18.54 -10.06 -6.38
N LEU A 182 18.00 -9.01 -7.00
CA LEU A 182 17.09 -9.15 -8.14
C LEU A 182 17.84 -9.63 -9.39
N GLU A 183 19.13 -9.28 -9.52
CA GLU A 183 20.02 -9.79 -10.56
C GLU A 183 20.07 -11.33 -10.56
N ALA A 184 20.27 -11.96 -9.41
CA ALA A 184 20.30 -13.43 -9.32
C ALA A 184 18.94 -14.05 -9.71
N LEU A 185 17.83 -13.42 -9.32
CA LEU A 185 16.48 -13.90 -9.67
C LEU A 185 16.16 -13.75 -11.16
N ALA A 186 16.74 -12.76 -11.84
CA ALA A 186 16.56 -12.55 -13.27
C ALA A 186 17.28 -13.59 -14.13
N GLY A 187 18.37 -14.19 -13.63
CA GLY A 187 19.08 -15.28 -14.31
C GLY A 187 18.31 -16.62 -14.30
N ASP A 188 17.36 -16.78 -13.37
CA ASP A 188 16.59 -18.00 -13.14
C ASP A 188 15.14 -17.96 -13.69
N LEU A 189 14.72 -16.84 -14.30
CA LEU A 189 13.39 -16.61 -14.90
C LEU A 189 13.42 -16.66 -16.43
#